data_AF-A0A5C8AER9-F1
#
_entry.id   AF-A0A5C8AER9-F1
#
_cell.length_a   1.000
_cell.length_b   1.000
_cell.length_c   1.000
_cell.angle_alpha   90.00
_cell.angle_beta   90.00
_cell.angle_gamma   90.00
#
_symmetry.space_group_name_H-M   'P 1'
#
loop_
_entity.id
_entity.type
_entity.pdbx_description
1 polymer ?
#
loop_
_entity_poly.entity_id
_entity_poly.type
_entity_poly.pdbx_seq_one_letter_code
_entity_poly.pdbx_strand_id
1 'polypeptide(L)'
;MRKNFVSGYYTFTVGGDDGYRLSVDGGATWLTGDYTDHVYTTQTSSVCLCGSTDLVIEYYENGGQAQVSFDYSYVPVIADAGDDVTVSCGQTASIGRNSIYFEDNFSTNKGWTLEASWSVGSAVATSGCSGNQGPGVDNSATADNRMLGYRIGNCYD
;
A
#
# COMPACT_ATOMS: atom_id res chain seq x y z
N MET A 1 -2.78 24.64 -12.29
CA MET A 1 -2.20 24.74 -10.93
C MET A 1 -1.17 23.63 -10.77
N ARG A 2 0.04 23.95 -10.30
CA ARG A 2 1.05 22.94 -9.98
C ARG A 2 0.99 22.61 -8.49
N LYS A 3 0.90 21.32 -8.15
CA LYS A 3 0.87 20.83 -6.77
C LYS A 3 1.79 19.63 -6.61
N ASN A 4 2.44 19.53 -5.45
CA ASN A 4 3.20 18.35 -5.08
C ASN A 4 2.29 17.37 -4.32
N PHE A 5 2.11 16.16 -4.86
CA PHE A 5 1.30 15.09 -4.28
C PHE A 5 2.17 14.04 -3.60
N VAL A 6 1.73 13.55 -2.45
CA VAL A 6 2.36 12.39 -1.80
C VAL A 6 2.02 11.15 -2.62
N SER A 7 2.96 10.20 -2.72
CA SER A 7 2.75 8.96 -3.47
C SER A 7 1.49 8.24 -2.99
N GLY A 8 0.49 8.16 -3.87
CA GLY A 8 -0.75 7.47 -3.58
C GLY A 8 -1.76 7.58 -4.70
N TYR A 9 -2.88 6.89 -4.50
CA TYR A 9 -4.02 6.95 -5.39
C TYR A 9 -4.92 8.11 -4.99
N TYR A 10 -5.19 8.97 -5.97
CA TYR A 10 -6.13 10.08 -5.85
C TYR A 10 -7.36 9.76 -6.70
N THR A 11 -8.52 9.86 -6.07
CA THR A 11 -9.82 9.74 -6.75
C THR A 11 -10.43 11.13 -6.83
N PHE A 12 -10.39 11.71 -8.02
CA PHE A 12 -10.94 13.03 -8.31
C PHE A 12 -12.41 12.91 -8.69
N THR A 13 -13.23 13.81 -8.14
CA THR A 13 -14.62 14.01 -8.56
C THR A 13 -14.74 15.43 -9.07
N VAL A 14 -15.18 15.58 -10.31
CA VAL A 14 -15.40 16.89 -10.96
C VAL A 14 -16.83 16.94 -11.46
N GLY A 15 -17.49 18.07 -11.29
CA GLY A 15 -18.81 18.30 -11.85
C GLY A 15 -18.93 19.64 -12.53
N GLY A 16 -19.87 19.71 -13.46
CA GLY A 16 -20.16 20.90 -14.25
C GLY A 16 -21.59 20.89 -14.79
N ASP A 17 -22.16 22.08 -14.90
CA ASP A 17 -23.27 22.53 -15.75
C ASP A 17 -22.73 23.82 -16.36
N ASP A 18 -22.37 23.92 -17.64
CA ASP A 18 -22.28 22.91 -18.71
C ASP A 18 -20.95 22.10 -18.64
N GLY A 19 -20.14 22.12 -19.71
CA GLY A 19 -19.06 21.17 -19.94
C GLY A 19 -17.82 21.41 -19.09
N TYR A 20 -17.19 20.33 -18.63
CA TYR A 20 -16.00 20.32 -17.78
C TYR A 20 -15.04 19.18 -18.12
N ARG A 21 -13.75 19.36 -17.82
CA ARG A 21 -12.75 18.29 -17.92
C ARG A 21 -11.52 18.56 -17.07
N LEU A 22 -10.93 17.49 -16.54
CA LEU A 22 -9.76 17.50 -15.66
C LEU A 22 -8.58 16.85 -16.35
N SER A 23 -7.44 17.53 -16.31
CA SER A 23 -6.11 17.04 -16.68
C SER A 23 -5.20 17.04 -15.46
N VAL A 24 -4.31 16.04 -15.41
CA VAL A 24 -3.24 15.91 -14.41
C VAL A 24 -1.84 16.05 -15.01
N ASP A 25 -1.74 16.39 -16.30
CA ASP A 25 -0.50 16.51 -17.07
C ASP A 25 -0.39 17.86 -17.79
N GLY A 26 -0.99 18.91 -17.23
CA GLY A 26 -0.90 20.27 -17.75
C GLY A 26 -1.73 20.55 -19.00
N GLY A 27 -2.77 19.74 -19.26
CA GLY A 27 -3.67 19.87 -20.40
C GLY A 27 -3.25 19.05 -21.63
N ALA A 28 -2.26 18.16 -21.51
CA ALA A 28 -1.86 17.29 -22.60
C ALA A 28 -2.86 16.14 -22.83
N THR A 29 -3.43 15.60 -21.75
CA THR A 29 -4.50 14.60 -21.78
C THR A 29 -5.59 14.90 -20.74
N TRP A 30 -6.78 14.34 -20.94
CA TRP A 30 -7.93 14.52 -20.06
C TRP A 30 -8.19 13.21 -19.31
N LEU A 31 -8.07 13.27 -17.99
CA LEU A 31 -8.28 12.13 -17.09
C LEU A 31 -9.77 11.75 -16.99
N THR A 32 -10.64 12.77 -16.94
CA THR A 32 -12.10 12.61 -16.83
C THR A 32 -12.79 13.92 -17.21
N GLY A 33 -14.06 13.85 -17.61
CA GLY A 33 -14.85 15.02 -17.97
C GLY A 33 -15.94 14.70 -18.98
N ASP A 34 -16.92 15.59 -19.05
CA ASP A 34 -17.88 15.69 -20.14
C ASP A 34 -17.82 17.12 -20.66
N TYR A 35 -17.29 17.29 -21.88
CA TYR A 35 -17.03 18.61 -22.45
C TYR A 35 -18.07 18.95 -23.51
N THR A 36 -19.34 18.82 -23.12
CA THR A 36 -20.52 19.07 -23.95
C THR A 36 -21.59 19.83 -23.15
N ASP A 37 -22.64 20.31 -23.81
CA ASP A 37 -23.74 21.04 -23.14
C ASP A 37 -24.62 20.05 -22.36
N HIS A 38 -24.81 20.28 -21.07
CA HIS A 38 -25.59 19.43 -20.19
C HIS A 38 -25.89 20.12 -18.86
N VAL A 39 -27.00 19.73 -18.22
CA VAL A 39 -27.25 20.10 -16.82
C VAL A 39 -26.17 19.55 -15.87
N TYR A 40 -26.14 20.00 -14.62
CA TYR A 40 -25.13 19.56 -13.66
C TYR A 40 -24.96 18.03 -13.57
N THR A 41 -23.78 17.55 -13.94
CA THR A 41 -23.37 16.16 -13.76
C THR A 41 -21.98 16.08 -13.13
N THR A 42 -21.63 14.91 -12.58
CA THR A 42 -20.31 14.65 -12.01
C THR A 42 -19.69 13.39 -12.59
N GLN A 43 -18.38 13.40 -12.80
CA GLN A 43 -17.58 12.21 -13.09
C GLN A 43 -16.48 12.02 -12.05
N THR A 44 -16.12 10.76 -11.82
CA THR A 44 -15.07 10.35 -10.90
C THR A 44 -14.03 9.50 -11.62
N SER A 45 -12.74 9.78 -11.38
CA SER A 45 -11.64 8.97 -11.93
C SER A 45 -10.47 8.89 -10.96
N SER A 46 -9.81 7.74 -10.94
CA SER A 46 -8.69 7.44 -10.04
C SER A 46 -7.37 7.39 -10.80
N VAL A 47 -6.33 8.03 -10.25
CA VAL A 47 -4.98 8.04 -10.80
C VAL A 47 -3.96 8.00 -9.66
N CYS A 48 -2.83 7.33 -9.86
CA CYS A 48 -1.72 7.38 -8.92
C CYS A 48 -0.87 8.63 -9.22
N LEU A 49 -0.65 9.49 -8.23
CA LEU A 49 0.23 10.66 -8.33
C LEU A 49 1.38 10.55 -7.34
N CYS A 50 2.59 10.88 -7.79
CA CYS A 50 3.78 10.94 -6.95
C CYS A 50 4.65 12.14 -7.34
N GLY A 51 4.63 13.18 -6.52
CA GLY A 51 5.42 14.39 -6.72
C GLY A 51 4.68 15.51 -7.46
N SER A 52 5.43 16.33 -8.18
CA SER A 52 4.91 17.53 -8.84
C SER A 52 3.97 17.17 -9.99
N THR A 53 2.73 17.66 -9.93
CA THR A 53 1.66 17.39 -10.90
C THR A 53 1.01 18.71 -11.33
N ASP A 54 0.72 18.81 -12.62
CA ASP A 54 0.04 19.97 -13.21
C ASP A 54 -1.43 19.69 -13.43
N LEU A 55 -2.24 20.19 -12.52
CA LEU A 55 -3.69 20.12 -12.63
C LEU A 55 -4.23 21.24 -13.54
N VAL A 56 -5.07 20.87 -14.50
CA VAL A 56 -5.86 21.81 -15.29
C VAL A 56 -7.32 21.36 -15.24
N ILE A 57 -8.21 22.27 -14.87
CA ILE A 57 -9.64 22.09 -15.05
C ILE A 57 -10.06 23.10 -16.11
N GLU A 58 -10.73 22.62 -17.14
CA GLU A 58 -11.46 23.45 -18.08
C GLU A 58 -12.94 23.31 -17.82
N TYR A 59 -13.64 24.42 -17.98
CA TYR A 59 -15.06 24.56 -17.74
C TYR A 59 -15.61 25.63 -18.68
N TYR A 60 -16.81 25.42 -19.21
CA TYR A 60 -17.52 26.42 -19.98
C TYR A 60 -19.02 26.40 -19.67
N GLU A 61 -19.63 27.56 -19.89
CA GLU A 61 -21.07 27.79 -19.82
C GLU A 61 -21.64 28.17 -21.17
N ASN A 62 -22.75 27.55 -21.55
CA ASN A 62 -23.51 27.86 -22.74
C ASN A 62 -24.99 28.18 -22.46
N GLY A 63 -25.33 28.47 -21.20
CA GLY A 63 -26.61 29.08 -20.81
C GLY A 63 -27.16 28.51 -19.50
N GLY A 64 -28.26 29.07 -19.00
CA GLY A 64 -28.90 28.51 -17.81
C GLY A 64 -28.10 28.74 -16.52
N GLN A 65 -27.81 27.67 -15.78
CA GLN A 65 -27.16 27.72 -14.47
C GLN A 65 -25.68 27.42 -14.59
N ALA A 66 -24.83 28.32 -14.09
CA ALA A 66 -23.40 28.11 -14.03
C ALA A 66 -22.99 27.42 -12.73
N GLN A 67 -22.56 26.16 -12.83
CA GLN A 67 -22.08 25.39 -11.70
C GLN A 67 -20.84 24.57 -12.06
N VAL A 68 -19.80 24.65 -11.22
CA VAL A 68 -18.62 23.78 -11.30
C VAL A 68 -18.22 23.32 -9.90
N SER A 69 -17.78 22.06 -9.77
CA SER A 69 -17.29 21.51 -8.52
C SER A 69 -16.04 20.66 -8.75
N PHE A 70 -15.20 20.60 -7.73
CA PHE A 70 -13.98 19.80 -7.73
C PHE A 70 -13.70 19.32 -6.31
N ASP A 71 -13.52 18.02 -6.16
CA ASP A 71 -13.11 17.38 -4.92
C ASP A 71 -12.19 16.19 -5.20
N TYR A 72 -11.43 15.75 -4.20
CA TYR A 72 -10.68 14.51 -4.30
C TYR A 72 -10.47 13.82 -2.95
N SER A 73 -10.41 12.49 -3.00
CA SER A 73 -9.95 11.66 -1.89
C SER A 73 -8.57 11.05 -2.19
N TYR A 74 -7.86 10.66 -1.14
CA TYR A 74 -6.49 10.16 -1.21
C TYR A 74 -6.35 8.88 -0.41
N VAL A 75 -5.71 7.88 -1.02
CA VAL A 75 -5.27 6.64 -0.37
C VAL A 75 -3.75 6.52 -0.56
N PRO A 76 -2.95 6.48 0.51
CA PRO A 76 -1.50 6.34 0.39
C PRO A 76 -1.13 5.02 -0.28
N VAL A 77 -0.08 5.03 -1.10
CA VAL A 77 0.63 3.80 -1.42
C VAL A 77 1.41 3.42 -0.18
N ILE A 78 0.93 2.40 0.55
CA ILE A 78 1.62 1.86 1.72
C ILE A 78 2.67 0.84 1.27
N ALA A 79 3.90 1.04 1.70
CA ALA A 79 4.83 -0.05 1.89
C ALA A 79 4.41 -0.79 3.16
N ASP A 80 4.41 -2.12 3.14
CA ASP A 80 4.06 -2.90 4.33
C ASP A 80 4.97 -2.50 5.50
N ALA A 81 4.40 -2.40 6.70
CA ALA A 81 5.10 -1.90 7.88
C ALA A 81 6.19 -2.91 8.30
N GLY A 82 7.39 -2.75 7.74
CA GLY A 82 8.51 -3.68 7.93
C GLY A 82 9.51 -3.67 6.78
N ASP A 83 9.11 -3.16 5.61
CA ASP A 83 10.01 -3.07 4.45
C ASP A 83 10.59 -1.65 4.30
N ASP A 84 11.92 -1.58 4.13
CA ASP A 84 12.66 -0.38 3.67
C ASP A 84 12.38 -0.03 2.19
N VAL A 85 11.22 -0.45 1.67
CA VAL A 85 10.88 -0.39 0.26
C VAL A 85 9.85 0.70 0.03
N THR A 86 10.30 1.86 -0.46
CA THR A 86 9.38 2.90 -0.92
C THR A 86 8.85 2.53 -2.30
N VAL A 87 7.53 2.33 -2.43
CA VAL A 87 6.86 2.08 -3.72
C VAL A 87 6.19 3.37 -4.21
N SER A 88 6.50 3.78 -5.45
CA SER A 88 5.87 4.94 -6.10
C SER A 88 4.97 4.52 -7.26
N CYS A 89 4.22 5.48 -7.82
CA CYS A 89 3.31 5.24 -8.94
C CYS A 89 4.02 4.61 -10.14
N GLY A 90 3.42 3.56 -10.70
CA GLY A 90 3.97 2.82 -11.83
C GLY A 90 5.20 1.96 -11.50
N GLN A 91 5.62 1.89 -10.23
CA GLN A 91 6.69 1.01 -9.81
C GLN A 91 6.13 -0.31 -9.25
N THR A 92 6.79 -1.41 -9.61
CA THR A 92 6.63 -2.69 -8.93
C THR A 92 7.85 -2.91 -8.06
N ALA A 93 7.65 -3.00 -6.75
CA ALA A 93 8.70 -3.49 -5.88
C ALA A 93 8.67 -5.02 -5.89
N SER A 94 9.77 -5.64 -6.28
CA SER A 94 10.03 -7.05 -6.00
C SER A 94 10.84 -7.12 -4.71
N ILE A 95 10.20 -7.57 -3.63
CA ILE A 95 10.92 -7.98 -2.43
C ILE A 95 11.64 -9.28 -2.79
N GLY A 96 12.96 -9.21 -2.97
CA GLY A 96 13.77 -10.42 -3.00
C GLY A 96 13.64 -11.11 -1.64
N ARG A 97 13.46 -12.43 -1.61
CA ARG A 97 13.38 -13.23 -0.37
C ARG A 97 14.71 -13.28 0.42
N ASN A 98 15.37 -12.15 0.64
CA ASN A 98 16.62 -12.10 1.38
C ASN A 98 16.42 -11.88 2.89
N SER A 99 15.18 -11.64 3.33
CA SER A 99 14.87 -11.28 4.72
C SER A 99 13.52 -11.85 5.22
N ILE A 100 13.10 -13.01 4.71
CA ILE A 100 12.11 -13.82 5.42
C ILE A 100 12.90 -14.59 6.49
N TYR A 101 12.96 -14.03 7.70
CA TYR A 101 13.68 -14.64 8.82
C TYR A 101 12.94 -15.85 9.40
N PHE A 102 11.64 -15.99 9.11
CA PHE A 102 10.80 -17.11 9.54
C PHE A 102 9.62 -17.29 8.58
N GLU A 103 9.40 -18.52 8.09
CA GLU A 103 8.25 -18.90 7.26
C GLU A 103 7.55 -20.10 7.93
N ASP A 104 6.28 -19.93 8.30
CA ASP A 104 5.39 -21.01 8.77
C ASP A 104 4.17 -21.01 7.85
N ASN A 105 3.85 -22.16 7.29
CA ASN A 105 2.72 -22.31 6.38
C ASN A 105 1.40 -22.57 7.11
N PHE A 106 1.42 -22.60 8.46
CA PHE A 106 0.29 -22.86 9.35
C PHE A 106 -0.51 -24.11 8.99
N SER A 107 0.06 -25.04 8.22
CA SER A 107 -0.62 -26.27 7.77
C SER A 107 -0.93 -27.21 8.94
N THR A 108 -0.26 -26.99 10.08
CA THR A 108 -0.62 -27.54 11.38
C THR A 108 -0.67 -26.39 12.39
N ASN A 109 -1.83 -26.10 12.97
CA ASN A 109 -1.97 -25.13 14.09
C ASN A 109 -1.29 -25.59 15.39
N LYS A 110 -0.30 -26.48 15.31
CA LYS A 110 0.49 -27.00 16.43
C LYS A 110 1.88 -26.39 16.27
N GLY A 111 2.38 -25.64 17.24
CA GLY A 111 3.75 -25.09 17.15
C GLY A 111 4.04 -23.93 18.08
N TRP A 112 3.01 -23.17 18.47
CA TRP A 112 3.18 -22.03 19.36
C TRP A 112 2.68 -22.37 20.76
N THR A 113 3.59 -22.83 21.61
CA THR A 113 3.30 -23.04 23.04
C THR A 113 3.99 -21.94 23.82
N LEU A 114 3.21 -21.00 24.35
CA LEU A 114 3.72 -19.86 25.13
C LEU A 114 4.07 -20.35 26.53
N GLU A 115 5.32 -20.71 26.78
CA GLU A 115 5.80 -20.94 28.16
C GLU A 115 6.19 -19.63 28.86
N ALA A 116 6.12 -19.64 30.19
CA ALA A 116 6.04 -18.46 31.06
C ALA A 116 7.29 -17.56 31.17
N SER A 117 8.24 -17.61 30.24
CA SER A 117 9.47 -16.81 30.33
C SER A 117 9.59 -15.84 29.16
N TRP A 118 9.07 -14.63 29.38
CA TRP A 118 9.21 -13.47 28.50
C TRP A 118 10.65 -12.93 28.58
N SER A 119 11.62 -13.62 27.98
CA SER A 119 12.97 -13.08 27.80
C SER A 119 13.32 -12.99 26.32
N VAL A 120 13.87 -11.84 25.92
CA VAL A 120 14.53 -11.67 24.62
C VAL A 120 15.82 -12.49 24.62
N GLY A 121 15.99 -13.38 23.65
CA GLY A 121 17.18 -14.24 23.50
C GLY A 121 17.17 -14.94 22.15
N SER A 122 18.27 -15.65 21.82
CA SER A 122 18.41 -16.38 20.55
C SER A 122 17.35 -17.45 20.39
N ALA A 123 16.89 -17.66 19.16
CA ALA A 123 16.03 -18.80 18.87
C ALA A 123 16.84 -20.08 19.07
N VAL A 124 16.40 -20.93 20.00
CA VAL A 124 17.01 -22.24 20.24
C VAL A 124 16.12 -23.31 19.62
N ALA A 125 16.68 -24.09 18.70
CA ALA A 125 16.02 -25.26 18.15
C ALA A 125 15.67 -26.26 19.26
N THR A 126 14.45 -26.81 19.23
CA THR A 126 14.07 -27.87 20.17
C THR A 126 14.90 -29.13 19.92
N SER A 127 15.74 -29.50 20.87
CA SER A 127 16.53 -30.74 20.85
C SER A 127 15.68 -31.93 21.29
N GLY A 128 15.68 -33.04 20.54
CA GLY A 128 15.05 -34.31 20.93
C GLY A 128 13.89 -34.80 20.05
N CYS A 129 13.53 -34.08 18.99
CA CYS A 129 12.48 -34.50 18.07
C CYS A 129 13.04 -35.39 16.94
N SER A 130 12.33 -36.45 16.56
CA SER A 130 12.69 -37.28 15.40
C SER A 130 12.39 -36.50 14.10
N GLY A 131 13.34 -36.46 13.17
CA GLY A 131 13.09 -35.90 11.83
C GLY A 131 13.05 -34.37 11.71
N ASN A 132 13.81 -33.62 12.52
CA ASN A 132 13.94 -32.15 12.41
C ASN A 132 12.59 -31.40 12.43
N GLN A 133 11.67 -31.84 13.27
CA GLN A 133 10.29 -31.33 13.34
C GLN A 133 10.16 -29.90 13.91
N GLY A 134 11.22 -29.30 14.46
CA GLY A 134 11.20 -27.91 14.94
C GLY A 134 11.70 -26.93 13.87
N PRO A 135 11.24 -25.66 13.88
CA PRO A 135 11.87 -24.59 13.10
C PRO A 135 13.25 -24.29 13.70
N GLY A 136 14.23 -25.11 13.31
CA GLY A 136 15.46 -25.31 14.09
C GLY A 136 16.68 -24.50 13.67
N VAL A 137 16.56 -23.50 12.81
CA VAL A 137 17.72 -22.68 12.39
C VAL A 137 17.40 -21.20 12.53
N ASP A 138 18.09 -20.56 13.47
CA ASP A 138 18.18 -19.11 13.51
C ASP A 138 19.07 -18.64 12.35
N ASN A 139 18.48 -17.94 11.39
CA ASN A 139 19.18 -17.41 10.22
C ASN A 139 19.52 -15.91 10.38
N SER A 140 19.43 -15.37 11.59
CA SER A 140 19.79 -13.99 11.89
C SER A 140 21.31 -13.75 11.91
N ALA A 141 21.72 -12.51 11.64
CA ALA A 141 23.13 -12.10 11.69
C ALA A 141 23.65 -11.95 13.14
N THR A 142 22.77 -11.80 14.12
CA THR A 142 23.09 -11.65 15.54
C THR A 142 22.07 -12.42 16.38
N ALA A 143 22.54 -12.95 17.51
CA ALA A 143 21.82 -13.81 18.45
C ALA A 143 20.48 -13.27 19.01
N ASP A 144 20.02 -12.06 18.69
CA ASP A 144 18.95 -11.37 19.42
C ASP A 144 18.11 -10.45 18.54
N ASN A 145 17.73 -10.90 17.33
CA ASN A 145 16.92 -10.17 16.33
C ASN A 145 15.49 -9.74 16.77
N ARG A 146 15.28 -9.43 18.06
CA ARG A 146 14.05 -8.91 18.67
C ARG A 146 12.84 -9.83 18.49
N MET A 147 13.07 -11.10 18.20
CA MET A 147 11.99 -12.09 18.21
C MET A 147 11.58 -12.34 19.66
N LEU A 148 10.29 -12.12 19.94
CA LEU A 148 9.69 -12.38 21.24
C LEU A 148 9.46 -13.89 21.40
N GLY A 149 10.33 -14.56 22.17
CA GLY A 149 10.24 -15.98 22.49
C GLY A 149 11.51 -16.76 22.13
N TYR A 150 12.17 -17.39 23.10
CA TYR A 150 13.45 -18.09 22.92
C TYR A 150 13.29 -19.60 22.58
N ARG A 151 12.05 -20.13 22.65
CA ARG A 151 11.71 -21.49 22.20
C ARG A 151 10.65 -21.40 21.11
N ILE A 152 11.04 -21.77 19.90
CA ILE A 152 10.14 -21.79 18.74
C ILE A 152 9.91 -23.26 18.39
N GLY A 153 8.68 -23.74 18.60
CA GLY A 153 8.28 -25.12 18.32
C GLY A 153 8.43 -26.11 19.49
N ASN A 154 7.52 -27.08 19.55
CA ASN A 154 7.62 -28.31 20.36
C ASN A 154 7.73 -29.51 19.40
N CYS A 155 8.17 -30.68 19.90
CA CYS A 155 8.07 -31.91 19.11
C CYS A 155 6.62 -32.19 18.75
N TYR A 156 6.36 -32.54 17.50
CA TYR A 156 5.06 -33.02 17.08
C TYR A 156 4.95 -34.50 17.46
N ASP A 157 3.99 -34.84 18.33
CA ASP A 157 3.55 -36.22 18.53
C ASP A 157 2.90 -36.78 17.26
#